data_AF-L1P5S0-F1
#
_entry.id   AF-L1P5S0-F1
#
_cell.length_a   1.000
_cell.length_b   1.000
_cell.length_c   1.000
_cell.angle_alpha   90.00
_cell.angle_beta   90.00
_cell.angle_gamma   90.00
#
_symmetry.space_group_name_H-M   'P 1'
#
loop_
_entity.id
_entity.type
_entity.pdbx_description
1 polymer ?
#
loop_
_entity_poly.entity_id
_entity_poly.type
_entity_poly.pdbx_seq_one_letter_code
_entity_poly.pdbx_strand_id
1 'polypeptide(L)'
;YFTDLQGNKIDLGEDEQEIYLVIEGENLVGEQIDIDLTDKKLYFEYNGSILENDLLKNYTFKNDNKEQIKLKVIDTKLIQIWEV
;
A
#
# COMPACT_ATOMS: atom_id res chain seq x y z
N TYR A 1 -5.59 7.30 1.53
CA TYR A 1 -4.51 8.27 1.22
C TYR A 1 -3.18 7.72 1.75
N PHE A 2 -2.04 8.32 1.42
CA PHE A 2 -0.73 7.85 1.90
C PHE A 2 -0.11 8.79 2.91
N THR A 3 0.65 8.25 3.86
CA THR A 3 1.48 9.02 4.78
C THR A 3 2.89 8.43 4.89
N ASP A 4 3.85 9.25 5.29
CA ASP A 4 5.11 8.75 5.85
C ASP A 4 4.87 8.04 7.20
N LEU A 5 5.94 7.51 7.80
CA LEU A 5 5.86 6.84 9.10
C LEU A 5 5.56 7.78 10.28
N GLN A 6 5.70 9.10 10.09
CA GLN A 6 5.37 10.13 11.09
C GLN A 6 3.91 10.58 10.98
N GLY A 7 3.16 10.12 9.97
CA GLY A 7 1.78 10.46 9.73
C GLY A 7 1.56 11.69 8.85
N ASN A 8 2.62 12.24 8.25
CA ASN A 8 2.50 13.35 7.32
C ASN A 8 1.98 12.83 5.97
N LYS A 9 0.96 13.47 5.40
CA LYS A 9 0.43 13.10 4.08
C LYS A 9 1.49 13.32 2.99
N ILE A 10 1.59 12.35 2.08
CA ILE A 10 2.51 12.38 0.94
C ILE A 10 1.76 11.98 -0.33
N ASP A 11 2.14 12.55 -1.48
CA ASP A 11 1.50 12.24 -2.76
C ASP A 11 2.00 10.90 -3.34
N LEU A 12 3.33 10.70 -3.30
CA LEU A 12 4.02 9.51 -3.81
C LEU A 12 5.27 9.28 -2.96
N GLY A 13 5.50 8.03 -2.53
CA GLY A 13 6.72 7.68 -1.81
C GLY A 13 7.93 7.67 -2.75
N GLU A 14 9.11 7.96 -2.20
CA GLU A 14 10.39 7.76 -2.85
C GLU A 14 10.70 6.26 -2.95
N ASP A 15 11.58 5.86 -3.88
CA ASP A 15 12.00 4.47 -4.02
C ASP A 15 12.53 3.92 -2.68
N GLU A 16 12.20 2.67 -2.37
CA GLU A 16 12.55 1.98 -1.11
C GLU A 16 11.95 2.58 0.18
N GLN A 17 11.10 3.60 0.08
CA GLN A 17 10.48 4.23 1.24
C GLN A 17 9.39 3.33 1.86
N GLU A 18 9.41 3.22 3.19
CA GLU A 18 8.28 2.66 3.96
C GLU A 18 7.22 3.75 4.20
N ILE A 19 5.97 3.42 3.90
CA ILE A 19 4.82 4.34 3.99
C ILE A 19 3.62 3.63 4.61
N TYR A 20 2.58 4.39 4.95
CA TYR A 20 1.26 3.84 5.28
C TYR A 20 0.27 4.17 4.18
N LEU A 21 -0.48 3.16 3.73
CA LEU A 21 -1.80 3.36 3.15
C LEU A 21 -2.80 3.53 4.29
N VAL A 22 -3.42 4.70 4.36
CA VAL A 22 -4.43 5.04 5.36
C VAL A 22 -5.82 4.98 4.75
N ILE A 23 -6.68 4.19 5.38
CA ILE A 23 -8.10 4.06 5.05
C ILE A 23 -8.90 4.52 6.26
N GLU A 24 -9.82 5.45 6.05
CA GLU A 24 -10.72 5.97 7.07
C GLU A 24 -12.15 5.58 6.69
N GLY A 25 -12.94 5.23 7.70
CA GLY A 25 -14.30 4.75 7.53
C GLY A 25 -15.00 4.59 8.88
N GLU A 26 -16.10 3.85 8.89
CA GLU A 26 -16.85 3.50 10.09
C GLU A 26 -17.21 2.01 10.02
N ASN A 27 -17.18 1.31 11.15
CA ASN A 27 -17.49 -0.12 11.24
C ASN A 27 -16.62 -1.01 10.35
N LEU A 28 -15.33 -0.68 10.17
CA LEU A 28 -14.44 -1.42 9.27
C LEU A 28 -14.03 -2.78 9.84
N VAL A 29 -13.96 -2.95 11.17
CA VAL A 29 -13.36 -4.15 11.77
C VAL A 29 -13.99 -5.44 11.25
N GLY A 30 -13.14 -6.37 10.78
CA GLY A 30 -13.57 -7.67 10.28
C GLY A 30 -14.06 -7.68 8.83
N GLU A 31 -14.32 -6.52 8.23
CA GLU A 31 -14.63 -6.44 6.80
C GLU A 31 -13.41 -6.84 5.96
N GLN A 32 -13.69 -7.42 4.79
CA GLN A 32 -12.68 -7.87 3.84
C GLN A 32 -12.84 -7.17 2.51
N ILE A 33 -11.74 -6.61 2.00
CA ILE A 33 -11.72 -5.98 0.69
C ILE A 33 -10.47 -6.36 -0.09
N ASP A 34 -10.58 -6.26 -1.40
CA ASP A 34 -9.45 -6.16 -2.30
C ASP A 34 -9.13 -4.67 -2.50
N ILE A 35 -7.86 -4.31 -2.35
CA ILE A 35 -7.39 -2.93 -2.50
C ILE A 35 -6.54 -2.87 -3.76
N ASP A 36 -7.11 -2.26 -4.79
CA ASP A 36 -6.43 -1.98 -6.05
C ASP A 36 -5.60 -0.69 -5.93
N LEU A 37 -4.29 -0.79 -6.11
CA LEU A 37 -3.35 0.33 -6.10
C LEU A 37 -2.83 0.68 -7.51
N THR A 38 -3.45 0.10 -8.56
CA THR A 38 -3.15 0.29 -9.99
C THR A 38 -3.54 1.69 -10.48
N ASP A 39 -2.84 2.71 -10.01
CA ASP A 39 -2.85 4.06 -10.62
C ASP A 39 -1.54 4.79 -10.31
N LYS A 40 -0.57 4.06 -9.79
CA LYS A 40 0.68 4.61 -9.28
C LYS A 40 1.78 4.03 -10.13
N LYS A 41 2.65 4.90 -10.65
CA LYS A 41 3.93 4.49 -11.26
C LYS A 41 4.88 3.86 -10.22
N LEU A 42 4.35 3.25 -9.16
CA LEU A 42 5.03 2.74 -7.99
C LEU A 42 4.51 1.34 -7.76
N TYR A 43 5.41 0.42 -7.52
CA TYR A 43 5.08 -0.93 -7.10
C TYR A 43 5.21 -1.02 -5.58
N PHE A 44 4.40 -1.89 -4.97
CA PHE A 44 4.36 -2.01 -3.51
C PHE A 44 4.69 -3.42 -3.05
N GLU A 45 5.40 -3.49 -1.92
CA GLU A 45 5.56 -4.71 -1.14
C GLU A 45 4.73 -4.62 0.14
N TYR A 46 4.06 -5.72 0.45
CA TYR A 46 3.32 -5.94 1.68
C TYR A 46 3.84 -7.18 2.39
N ASN A 47 4.28 -7.03 3.64
CA ASN A 47 4.81 -8.12 4.46
C ASN A 47 5.90 -8.96 3.77
N GLY A 48 6.84 -8.33 3.04
CA GLY A 48 7.93 -9.04 2.37
C GLY A 48 7.59 -9.60 1.00
N SER A 49 6.37 -9.41 0.50
CA SER A 49 5.93 -9.88 -0.82
C SER A 49 5.49 -8.72 -1.70
N ILE A 50 6.02 -8.65 -2.92
CA ILE A 50 5.57 -7.70 -3.95
C ILE A 50 4.12 -8.00 -4.30
N LEU A 51 3.28 -6.96 -4.34
CA LEU A 51 1.90 -7.07 -4.77
C LEU A 51 1.86 -7.28 -6.29
N GLU A 52 1.33 -8.42 -6.72
CA GLU A 52 1.11 -8.70 -8.14
C GLU A 52 0.02 -7.77 -8.68
N ASN A 53 0.30 -7.06 -9.77
CA ASN A 53 -0.58 -6.04 -10.35
C ASN A 53 -1.07 -5.01 -9.31
N ASP A 54 -0.22 -4.69 -8.33
CA ASP A 54 -0.52 -3.70 -7.28
C ASP A 54 -1.82 -3.98 -6.49
N LEU A 55 -2.24 -5.25 -6.43
CA LEU A 55 -3.48 -5.66 -5.79
C LEU A 55 -3.23 -6.35 -4.45
N LEU A 56 -3.69 -5.71 -3.36
CA LEU A 56 -3.71 -6.33 -2.03
C LEU A 56 -5.04 -7.05 -1.83
N LYS A 57 -5.02 -8.39 -1.90
CA LYS A 57 -6.23 -9.23 -1.83
C LYS A 57 -6.63 -9.59 -0.41
N ASN A 58 -7.93 -9.69 -0.18
CA ASN A 58 -8.56 -10.19 1.05
C ASN A 58 -8.01 -9.54 2.33
N TYR A 59 -7.74 -8.23 2.29
CA TYR A 59 -7.27 -7.51 3.47
C TYR A 59 -8.40 -7.44 4.49
N THR A 60 -8.16 -7.98 5.68
CA THR A 60 -9.12 -7.90 6.81
C THR A 60 -8.75 -6.73 7.69
N PHE A 61 -9.67 -5.79 7.84
CA PHE A 61 -9.50 -4.63 8.71
C PHE A 61 -9.46 -5.02 10.19
N LYS A 62 -8.53 -4.41 10.92
CA LYS A 62 -8.26 -4.63 12.36
C LYS A 62 -8.72 -3.46 13.22
N ASN A 63 -8.97 -2.31 12.61
CA ASN A 63 -9.36 -1.08 13.28
C ASN A 63 -10.66 -0.54 12.68
N ASP A 64 -11.52 0.03 13.52
CA ASP A 64 -12.90 0.34 13.15
C ASP A 64 -13.06 1.61 12.30
N ASN A 65 -12.32 2.66 12.67
CA ASN A 65 -12.49 4.00 12.08
C ASN A 65 -11.31 4.44 11.21
N LYS A 66 -10.14 3.84 11.44
CA LYS A 66 -8.90 4.20 10.75
C LYS A 66 -7.96 3.01 10.73
N GLU A 67 -7.60 2.57 9.53
CA GLU A 67 -6.60 1.53 9.30
C GLU A 67 -5.33 2.14 8.72
N GLN A 68 -4.19 1.65 9.18
CA GLN A 68 -2.88 1.99 8.62
C GLN A 68 -2.18 0.72 8.16
N ILE A 69 -2.11 0.54 6.85
CA ILE A 69 -1.48 -0.62 6.21
C ILE A 69 -0.06 -0.22 5.82
N LYS A 70 0.94 -0.83 6.47
CA LYS A 70 2.35 -0.58 6.14
C LYS A 70 2.68 -1.19 4.79
N LEU A 71 3.27 -0.40 3.91
CA LEU A 71 3.74 -0.80 2.59
C LEU A 71 5.18 -0.31 2.41
N LYS A 72 5.93 -1.00 1.54
CA LYS A 72 7.23 -0.52 1.06
C LYS A 72 7.13 -0.22 -0.43
N VAL A 73 7.57 0.95 -0.84
CA VAL A 73 7.70 1.32 -2.26
C VAL A 73 8.88 0.57 -2.85
N ILE A 74 8.69 -0.05 -4.01
CA ILE A 74 9.73 -0.79 -4.73
C ILE A 74 10.25 0.05 -5.88
N ASP A 75 11.58 0.00 -6.08
CA ASP A 75 12.25 0.68 -7.19
C ASP A 75 11.70 0.18 -8.53
N THR A 76 11.06 1.11 -9.24
CA THR A 76 10.44 0.88 -10.54
C THR A 76 11.45 0.50 -11.63
N LYS A 77 12.72 0.90 -11.50
CA LYS A 77 13.79 0.51 -12.42
C LYS A 77 14.14 -0.96 -12.32
N LEU A 78 14.03 -1.56 -11.12
CA LEU A 78 14.29 -2.98 -10.95
C LEU A 78 13.23 -3.82 -11.65
N ILE A 79 11.98 -3.35 -11.72
CA ILE A 79 10.86 -4.09 -12.33
C ILE A 79 10.88 -4.01 -13.87
N GLN A 80 11.30 -2.89 -14.45
CA GLN A 80 11.49 -2.77 -15.91
C GLN A 80 12.47 -3.79 -16.50
N ILE A 81 13.36 -4.38 -15.69
CA ILE A 81 14.32 -5.40 -16.13
C ILE A 81 13.68 -6.79 -16.23
N TRP A 82 12.56 -7.05 -15.54
CA TRP A 82 11.88 -8.36 -15.56
C TRP A 82 10.77 -8.46 -16.63
N GLU A 83 10.40 -7.36 -17.26
CA GLU A 83 9.39 -7.30 -18.33
C GLU A 83 9.99 -7.33 -19.76
N VAL A 84 11.31 -7.54 -19.91
CA VAL A 84 12.04 -7.60 -21.20
C VAL A 84 12.54 -8.98 -21.59
#